data_AF-A0A7Y7P2P3-F1
#
_entry.id   AF-A0A7Y7P2P3-F1
#
_cell.length_a   1.000
_cell.length_b   1.000
_cell.length_c   1.000
_cell.angle_alpha   90.00
_cell.angle_beta   90.00
_cell.angle_gamma   90.00
#
_symmetry.space_group_name_H-M   'P 1'
#
loop_
_entity.id
_entity.type
_entity.pdbx_description
1 polymer ?
#
loop_
_entity_poly.entity_id
_entity_poly.type
_entity_poly.pdbx_seq_one_letter_code
_entity_poly.pdbx_strand_id
1 'polypeptide(L)' 'MYDKKPITSNAKTPDLSKMKAVVIDFKTVIYIELGANEEEARKRYSTRGEYSKDLIKRKTAGVK' A
#
# COMPACT_ATOMS: atom_id res chain seq x y z
N MET A 1 26.57 -1.85 -14.31
CA MET A 1 25.50 -1.02 -14.87
C MET A 1 24.17 -1.56 -14.34
N TYR A 2 23.31 -0.72 -13.78
CA TYR A 2 21.98 -1.16 -13.35
C TYR A 2 21.04 -1.07 -14.54
N ASP A 3 20.69 -2.23 -15.11
CA ASP A 3 19.62 -2.37 -16.10
C ASP A 3 18.30 -1.92 -15.46
N LYS A 4 17.89 -0.69 -15.74
CA LYS A 4 16.56 -0.20 -15.40
C LYS A 4 15.58 -0.98 -16.27
N LYS A 5 14.99 -2.04 -15.70
CA LYS A 5 13.86 -2.76 -16.32
C LYS A 5 12.88 -1.70 -16.84
N PRO A 6 12.57 -1.68 -18.15
CA PRO A 6 11.57 -0.74 -18.66
C PRO A 6 10.29 -1.03 -17.92
N ILE A 7 9.81 -0.03 -17.16
CA ILE A 7 8.44 -0.03 -16.63
C ILE A 7 7.58 -0.16 -17.88
N THR A 8 7.04 -1.35 -18.08
CA THR A 8 6.20 -1.65 -19.22
C THR A 8 5.11 -0.58 -19.25
N SER A 9 5.06 0.17 -20.34
CA SER A 9 4.14 1.27 -20.62
C SER A 9 2.66 0.81 -20.67
N ASN A 10 2.39 -0.44 -20.28
CA ASN A 10 1.10 -1.07 -20.05
C ASN A 10 0.76 -1.20 -18.56
N ALA A 11 1.46 -0.49 -17.66
CA ALA A 11 0.97 -0.25 -16.31
C ALA A 11 -0.27 0.65 -16.41
N LYS A 12 -1.44 0.05 -16.72
CA LYS A 12 -2.75 0.70 -16.61
C LYS A 12 -2.83 1.30 -15.22
N THR A 13 -2.59 2.60 -15.12
CA THR A 13 -2.80 3.33 -13.88
C THR A 13 -4.28 3.13 -13.53
N PRO A 14 -4.59 2.64 -12.33
CA PRO A 14 -5.98 2.43 -11.94
C PRO A 14 -6.72 3.77 -12.06
N ASP A 15 -7.88 3.73 -12.69
CA ASP A 15 -8.70 4.91 -12.90
C ASP A 15 -9.32 5.35 -11.57
N LEU A 16 -8.76 6.40 -10.97
CA LEU A 16 -9.14 6.88 -9.64
C LEU A 16 -10.59 7.37 -9.57
N SER A 17 -11.19 7.77 -10.71
CA SER A 17 -12.59 8.17 -10.79
C SER A 17 -13.56 7.03 -10.49
N LYS A 18 -13.10 5.77 -10.64
CA LYS A 18 -13.87 4.57 -10.33
C LYS A 18 -13.59 4.03 -8.93
N MET A 19 -12.92 4.81 -8.08
CA MET A 19 -12.54 4.43 -6.74
C MET A 19 -13.08 5.42 -5.71
N LYS A 20 -13.26 4.95 -4.47
CA LYS A 20 -13.63 5.76 -3.33
C LYS A 20 -12.38 6.23 -2.59
N ALA A 21 -12.23 7.54 -2.46
CA ALA A 21 -11.17 8.13 -1.63
C ALA A 21 -11.54 8.03 -0.15
N VAL A 22 -10.71 7.38 0.64
CA VAL A 22 -10.84 7.27 2.10
C VAL A 22 -9.66 8.00 2.73
N VAL A 23 -9.99 9.04 3.49
CA VAL A 23 -9.01 9.79 4.26
C VAL A 23 -8.72 9.00 5.55
N ILE A 24 -7.47 8.60 5.73
CA ILE A 24 -6.98 7.93 6.94
C ILE A 24 -6.51 8.99 7.95
N ASP A 25 -5.68 9.91 7.49
CA ASP A 25 -5.09 11.01 8.26
C ASP A 25 -4.95 12.25 7.37
N PHE A 26 -4.55 13.39 7.94
CA PHE A 26 -4.29 14.63 7.20
C PHE A 26 -3.31 14.47 6.02
N LYS A 27 -2.37 13.51 6.12
CA LYS A 27 -1.35 13.26 5.10
C LYS A 27 -1.68 12.06 4.20
N THR A 28 -2.66 11.24 4.57
CA THR A 28 -2.82 9.90 4.00
C THR A 28 -4.23 9.72 3.46
N VAL A 29 -4.31 9.62 2.13
CA VAL A 29 -5.53 9.27 1.40
C VAL A 29 -5.29 7.95 0.67
N ILE A 30 -6.20 7.01 0.85
CA ILE A 30 -6.19 5.73 0.12
C ILE A 30 -7.40 5.66 -0.81
N TYR A 31 -7.27 4.89 -1.88
CA TYR A 31 -8.36 4.65 -2.81
C TYR A 31 -8.78 3.19 -2.71
N ILE A 32 -10.07 2.96 -2.49
CA ILE A 32 -10.68 1.62 -2.42
C ILE A 32 -11.76 1.47 -3.49
N GLU A 33 -12.20 0.24 -3.75
CA GLU A 33 -13.28 -0.01 -4.70
C GLU A 33 -14.61 0.61 -4.24
N LEU A 34 -15.44 1.02 -5.20
CA LEU A 34 -16.78 1.55 -4.93
C LEU A 34 -17.65 0.45 -4.32
N GLY A 35 -17.95 0.55 -3.03
CA GLY A 35 -18.71 -0.45 -2.27
C GLY A 35 -17.90 -1.19 -1.21
N ALA A 36 -16.57 -1.03 -1.19
CA ALA A 36 -15.74 -1.55 -0.11
C ALA A 36 -15.94 -0.75 1.19
N ASN A 37 -15.75 -1.42 2.34
CA ASN A 37 -15.95 -0.82 3.65
C ASN A 37 -14.74 0.05 4.06
N GLU A 38 -15.01 1.31 4.40
CA GLU A 38 -13.99 2.30 4.76
C GLU A 38 -13.28 1.97 6.07
N GLU A 39 -14.00 1.41 7.05
CA GLU A 39 -13.44 1.05 8.35
C GLU A 39 -12.43 -0.10 8.23
N GLU A 40 -12.77 -1.09 7.40
CA GLU A 40 -11.88 -2.21 7.11
C GLU A 40 -10.62 -1.73 6.37
N ALA A 41 -10.78 -0.82 5.41
CA ALA A 41 -9.66 -0.23 4.67
C ALA A 41 -8.73 0.58 5.59
N ARG A 42 -9.29 1.35 6.53
CA ARG A 42 -8.53 2.06 7.57
C ARG A 42 -7.75 1.10 8.45
N LYS A 43 -8.40 0.04 8.93
CA LYS A 43 -7.75 -0.98 9.77
C LYS A 43 -6.59 -1.66 9.05
N ARG A 44 -6.79 -2.06 7.78
CA ARG A 44 -5.73 -2.67 6.93
C ARG A 44 -4.55 -1.73 6.71
N TYR A 45 -4.80 -0.45 6.52
CA TYR A 45 -3.72 0.53 6.35
C TYR A 45 -2.95 0.76 7.65
N SER A 46 -3.66 0.86 8.77
CA SER A 46 -3.05 1.05 10.11
C SER A 46 -2.14 -0.13 10.50
N THR A 47 -2.59 -1.38 10.29
CA THR A 47 -1.80 -2.58 10.60
C THR A 47 -0.62 -2.81 9.65
N ARG A 48 -0.60 -2.14 8.49
CA ARG A 48 0.55 -2.19 7.56
C ARG A 48 1.83 -1.59 8.18
N GLY A 49 1.67 -0.63 9.10
CA GLY A 49 2.77 -0.09 9.89
C GLY A 49 3.39 -1.12 10.83
N GLU A 50 2.59 -2.05 11.35
CA GLU A 50 3.06 -3.13 12.23
C GLU A 50 3.75 -4.25 11.42
N TYR A 51 3.16 -4.67 10.30
CA TYR A 51 3.75 -5.68 9.40
C TYR A 51 5.17 -5.31 8.93
N SER A 52 5.44 -4.01 8.77
CA SER A 52 6.77 -3.52 8.37
C SER A 52 7.80 -3.66 9.49
N LYS A 53 7.42 -3.47 10.75
CA LYS A 53 8.31 -3.68 11.91
C LYS A 53 8.62 -5.16 12.11
N ASP A 54 7.64 -6.04 11.96
CA ASP A 54 7.84 -7.50 12.09
C ASP A 54 8.65 -8.11 10.94
N LEU A 55 8.55 -7.55 9.72
CA LEU A 55 9.38 -7.96 8.60
C LEU A 55 10.85 -7.52 8.78
N ILE A 56 11.07 -6.30 9.29
CA ILE A 56 12.41 -5.80 9.62
C ILE A 56 13.02 -6.63 10.77
N LYS A 57 12.25 -6.91 11.83
CA LYS A 57 12.70 -7.71 12.99
C LYS A 57 13.11 -9.13 12.61
N ARG A 58 12.35 -9.79 11.72
CA ARG A 58 12.69 -11.13 11.21
C ARG A 58 13.94 -11.14 10.33
N LYS A 59 14.17 -10.08 9.55
CA LYS A 59 15.37 -9.95 8.70
C LYS A 59 16.64 -9.70 9.52
N THR A 60 16.56 -8.96 10.63
CA THR A 60 17.69 -8.73 11.55
C THR A 60 17.95 -9.90 12.50
N ALA A 61 16.93 -10.70 12.84
CA ALA A 61 17.08 -11.84 13.74
C ALA A 61 17.68 -13.11 13.09
N GLY A 62 17.76 -13.14 11.74
CA GLY A 62 18.32 -14.27 10.98
C GLY A 62 19.80 -14.12 10.60
N VAL A 63 20.52 -13.13 11.14
CA VAL A 63 21.97 -13.01 10.99
C VAL A 63 22.62 -13.42 12.30
N LYS A 64 22.80 -14.72 12.51
CA LYS A 64 23.71 -15.25 13.53
C LYS A 64 24.35 -16.53 13.03
#